data_AF-A0A1X7V808-F1
#
_entry.id   AF-A0A1X7V808-F1
#
_cell.length_a   1.000
_cell.length_b   1.000
_cell.length_c   1.000
_cell.angle_alpha   90.00
_cell.angle_beta   90.00
_cell.angle_gamma   90.00
#
_symmetry.space_group_name_H-M   'P 1'
#
loop_
_entity.id
_entity.type
_entity.pdbx_description
1 polymer ?
#
loop_
_entity_poly.entity_id
_entity_poly.type
_entity_poly.pdbx_seq_one_letter_code
_entity_poly.pdbx_strand_id
1 'polypeptide(L)'
;YIKETRKTVGVINTSVAVAMAMGIVFAKNPSLLCQNGGHLSITSWAKSLMKRMGYVKRKCSNAAKVTVDDFELVKEFLADISAEVLMFDIPIQLVFNWDQT
;
A
#
# COMPACT_ATOMS: atom_id res chain seq x y z
N TYR A 1 9.44 13.35 4.00
CA TYR A 1 9.69 11.93 3.71
C TYR A 1 8.41 11.10 3.66
N ILE A 2 7.74 10.75 4.78
CA ILE A 2 6.52 9.89 4.77
C ILE A 2 5.48 10.30 3.71
N LYS A 3 5.13 11.60 3.62
CA LYS A 3 4.16 12.06 2.61
C LYS A 3 4.66 11.90 1.17
N GLU A 4 5.95 12.12 0.94
CA GLU A 4 6.58 11.96 -0.38
C GLU A 4 6.67 10.48 -0.77
N THR A 5 7.10 9.60 0.13
CA THR A 5 7.10 8.14 -0.08
C THR A 5 5.70 7.62 -0.40
N ARG A 6 4.65 8.25 0.14
CA ARG A 6 3.26 7.89 -0.17
C ARG A 6 2.83 8.33 -1.57
N LYS A 7 3.30 9.50 -2.04
CA LYS A 7 3.03 9.98 -3.39
C LYS A 7 3.64 9.04 -4.44
N THR A 8 4.82 8.49 -4.16
CA THR A 8 5.49 7.51 -5.03
C THR A 8 4.97 6.07 -4.84
N VAL A 9 3.78 5.88 -4.25
CA VAL A 9 3.15 4.56 -4.00
C VAL A 9 3.98 3.63 -3.09
N GLY A 10 5.02 4.17 -2.44
CA GLY A 10 5.87 3.42 -1.51
C GLY A 10 5.09 2.89 -0.31
N VAL A 11 5.45 1.69 0.14
CA VAL A 11 4.86 1.06 1.31
C VAL A 11 5.38 1.76 2.57
N ILE A 12 4.45 2.31 3.36
CA ILE A 12 4.76 2.91 4.66
C ILE A 12 4.20 1.99 5.72
N ASN A 13 5.10 1.42 6.53
CA ASN A 13 4.76 0.58 7.66
C ASN A 13 5.29 1.21 8.97
N THR A 14 4.97 0.56 10.08
CA THR A 14 5.36 1.03 11.41
C THR A 14 6.87 1.09 11.59
N SER A 15 7.64 0.16 11.01
CA SER A 15 9.09 0.13 11.14
C SER A 15 9.76 1.30 10.41
N VAL A 16 9.29 1.68 9.23
CA VAL A 16 9.75 2.89 8.52
C VAL A 16 9.51 4.14 9.35
N ALA A 17 8.33 4.26 9.98
CA ALA A 17 8.02 5.39 10.85
C ALA A 17 8.91 5.45 12.10
N VAL A 18 9.18 4.30 12.74
CA VAL A 18 10.10 4.19 13.89
C VAL A 18 11.53 4.56 13.47
N ALA A 19 12.04 4.00 12.38
CA ALA A 19 13.39 4.23 11.90
C ALA A 19 13.64 5.72 11.60
N MET A 20 12.67 6.40 10.96
CA MET A 20 12.78 7.84 10.72
C MET A 20 12.81 8.65 12.01
N ALA A 21 11.92 8.36 12.96
CA ALA A 21 11.90 9.08 14.22
C ALA A 21 13.18 8.82 15.04
N MET A 22 13.71 7.59 15.02
CA MET A 22 15.04 7.29 15.55
C MET A 22 16.12 8.13 14.86
N GLY A 23 16.13 8.21 13.52
CA GLY A 23 17.08 9.02 12.77
C GLY A 23 17.03 10.52 13.12
N ILE A 24 15.83 11.08 13.31
CA ILE A 24 15.65 12.47 13.77
C ILE A 24 16.23 12.67 15.16
N VAL A 25 15.96 11.75 16.09
CA VAL A 25 16.49 11.85 17.46
C VAL A 25 18.00 11.64 17.47
N PHE A 26 18.53 10.70 16.69
CA PHE A 26 19.97 10.54 16.51
C PHE A 26 20.64 11.81 15.98
N ALA A 27 20.04 12.47 14.99
CA ALA A 27 20.61 13.69 14.43
C ALA A 27 20.58 14.88 15.41
N LYS A 28 19.57 14.96 16.29
CA LYS A 28 19.42 16.06 17.25
C LYS A 28 20.11 15.82 18.59
N ASN A 29 19.83 14.68 19.22
CA ASN A 29 20.40 14.29 20.50
C ASN A 29 20.34 12.76 20.70
N PRO A 30 21.43 12.05 20.38
CA PRO A 30 21.49 10.59 20.51
C PRO A 30 21.25 10.08 21.92
N SER A 31 21.65 10.82 22.97
CA SER A 31 21.62 10.32 24.36
C SER A 31 20.21 10.12 24.91
N LEU A 32 19.19 10.67 24.24
CA LEU A 32 17.79 10.49 24.64
C LEU A 32 17.26 9.09 24.34
N LEU A 33 17.84 8.39 23.35
CA LEU A 33 17.36 7.06 22.93
C LEU A 33 17.74 6.00 23.96
N CYS A 34 16.82 5.07 24.25
CA CYS A 34 17.10 3.96 25.16
C CYS A 34 18.33 3.13 24.78
N GLN A 35 18.60 2.95 23.48
CA GLN A 35 19.80 2.23 23.01
C GLN A 35 21.12 2.94 23.33
N ASN A 36 21.08 4.24 23.67
CA ASN A 36 22.23 5.03 24.09
C ASN A 36 22.18 5.39 25.58
N GLY A 37 21.38 4.67 26.37
CA GLY A 37 21.23 4.90 27.82
C GLY A 37 20.15 5.92 28.22
N GLY A 38 19.36 6.42 27.27
CA GLY A 38 18.26 7.34 27.52
C GLY A 38 16.94 6.67 27.92
N HIS A 39 15.87 7.47 28.05
CA HIS A 39 14.54 7.00 28.44
C HIS A 39 13.53 6.95 27.29
N LEU A 40 13.89 7.43 26.09
CA LEU A 40 12.97 7.56 24.97
C LEU A 40 12.86 6.24 24.17
N SER A 41 11.66 5.66 24.18
CA SER A 41 11.27 4.51 23.35
C SER A 41 10.17 4.91 22.34
N ILE A 42 10.46 4.77 21.04
CA ILE A 42 9.65 5.36 19.95
C ILE A 42 8.61 4.38 19.36
N THR A 43 8.47 3.17 19.92
CA THR A 43 7.70 2.07 19.31
C THR A 43 6.18 2.26 19.34
N SER A 44 5.61 2.76 20.44
CA SER A 44 4.14 2.89 20.61
C SER A 44 3.56 4.06 19.80
N TRP A 45 4.29 5.16 19.72
CA TRP A 45 3.88 6.37 19.00
C TRP A 45 3.69 6.14 17.49
N ALA A 46 4.56 5.32 16.87
CA ALA A 46 4.52 5.08 15.44
C ALA A 46 3.18 4.46 14.99
N LYS A 47 2.60 3.53 15.76
CA LYS A 47 1.29 2.94 15.45
C LYS A 47 0.17 4.00 15.50
N SER A 48 0.21 4.87 16.51
CA SER A 48 -0.76 5.97 16.66
C SER A 48 -0.68 6.96 15.51
N LEU A 49 0.55 7.34 15.10
CA LEU A 49 0.79 8.20 13.96
C LEU A 49 0.23 7.60 12.66
N MET A 50 0.52 6.32 12.39
CA MET A 50 0.05 5.62 11.20
C MET A 50 -1.49 5.58 11.15
N LYS A 51 -2.15 5.37 12.30
CA LYS A 51 -3.61 5.42 12.40
C LYS A 51 -4.17 6.80 12.10
N ARG A 52 -3.59 7.86 12.67
CA ARG A 52 -4.02 9.26 12.44
C ARG A 52 -3.82 9.71 11.00
N MET A 53 -2.78 9.22 10.32
CA MET A 53 -2.54 9.51 8.90
C MET A 53 -3.37 8.65 7.94
N GLY A 54 -4.13 7.67 8.44
CA GLY A 54 -4.91 6.76 7.60
C GLY A 54 -4.05 5.77 6.80
N TYR A 55 -2.83 5.48 7.25
CA TYR A 55 -1.88 4.60 6.55
C TYR A 55 -1.90 3.15 7.05
N VAL A 56 -2.88 2.79 7.88
CA VAL A 56 -3.10 1.42 8.32
C VAL A 56 -3.80 0.65 7.20
N LYS A 57 -3.22 -0.47 6.75
CA LYS A 57 -3.88 -1.38 5.81
C LYS A 57 -5.20 -1.86 6.44
N ARG A 58 -6.34 -1.59 5.80
CA ARG A 58 -7.60 -2.26 6.15
C ARG A 58 -7.54 -3.67 5.57
N LYS A 59 -8.05 -4.67 6.30
CA LYS A 59 -7.92 -6.12 6.04
C LYS A 59 -8.57 -6.63 4.72
N CYS A 60 -8.89 -5.75 3.77
CA CYS A 60 -9.53 -6.05 2.48
C CYS A 60 -9.08 -5.14 1.31
N SER A 61 -8.16 -4.19 1.50
CA SER A 61 -7.70 -3.34 0.39
C SER A 61 -6.50 -3.98 -0.32
N ASN A 62 -6.77 -5.05 -1.07
CA ASN A 62 -5.86 -5.57 -2.10
C ASN A 62 -6.19 -5.02 -3.49
N ALA A 63 -7.15 -4.11 -3.61
CA ALA A 63 -7.37 -3.41 -4.87
C ALA A 63 -6.10 -2.62 -5.21
N ALA A 64 -5.33 -3.13 -6.17
CA ALA A 64 -4.39 -2.33 -6.93
C ALA A 64 -5.12 -1.05 -7.32
N LYS A 65 -4.47 0.10 -7.11
CA LYS A 65 -5.04 1.37 -7.58
C LYS A 65 -5.01 1.31 -9.10
N VAL A 66 -6.09 0.84 -9.71
CA VAL A 66 -6.34 0.99 -11.15
C VAL A 66 -6.35 2.49 -11.39
N THR A 67 -5.36 3.00 -12.12
CA THR A 67 -5.35 4.40 -12.52
C THR A 67 -6.42 4.61 -13.60
N VAL A 68 -6.83 5.85 -13.84
CA VAL A 68 -7.88 6.13 -14.84
C VAL A 68 -7.45 5.68 -16.24
N ASP A 69 -6.15 5.76 -16.54
CA ASP A 69 -5.57 5.26 -17.80
C ASP A 69 -5.64 3.72 -17.89
N ASP A 70 -5.46 3.01 -16.77
CA ASP A 70 -5.63 1.55 -16.73
C ASP A 70 -7.11 1.14 -16.93
N PHE A 71 -8.07 2.00 -16.61
CA PHE A 71 -9.49 1.69 -16.74
C PHE A 71 -9.94 1.59 -18.20
N GLU A 72 -9.47 2.49 -19.07
CA GLU A 72 -9.80 2.40 -20.51
C GLU A 72 -9.18 1.16 -21.14
N LEU A 73 -7.91 0.86 -20.81
CA LEU A 73 -7.23 -0.35 -21.29
C LEU A 73 -7.92 -1.63 -20.82
N VAL A 74 -8.35 -1.69 -19.55
CA VAL A 74 -9.10 -2.83 -19.02
C VAL A 74 -10.46 -2.95 -19.71
N LYS A 75 -11.11 -1.83 -20.05
CA LYS A 75 -12.40 -1.83 -20.74
C LYS A 75 -12.27 -2.36 -22.18
N GLU A 76 -11.25 -1.93 -22.91
CA GLU A 76 -10.97 -2.44 -24.26
C GLU A 76 -10.66 -3.94 -24.23
N PHE A 77 -9.80 -4.36 -23.30
CA PHE A 77 -9.47 -5.78 -23.11
C PHE A 77 -10.71 -6.65 -22.80
N LEU A 78 -11.62 -6.18 -21.95
CA LEU A 78 -12.87 -6.90 -21.65
C LEU A 78 -13.82 -6.94 -22.85
N ALA A 79 -13.82 -5.90 -23.70
CA ALA A 79 -14.62 -5.88 -24.93
C ALA A 79 -14.10 -6.91 -25.94
N ASP A 80 -12.78 -7.02 -26.08
CA ASP A 80 -12.14 -8.00 -26.97
C ASP A 80 -12.44 -9.44 -26.52
N ILE A 81 -12.30 -9.73 -25.22
CA ILE A 81 -12.67 -11.05 -24.66
C ILE A 81 -14.15 -11.35 -24.93
N SER A 82 -15.03 -10.36 -24.73
CA SER A 82 -16.48 -10.53 -24.96
C SER A 82 -16.78 -10.87 -26.44
N ALA A 83 -16.09 -10.19 -27.37
CA ALA A 83 -16.22 -10.45 -28.80
C ALA A 83 -15.74 -11.87 -29.16
N GLU A 84 -14.63 -12.32 -28.57
CA GLU A 84 -14.06 -13.64 -28.82
C GLU A 84 -14.94 -14.76 -28.25
N VAL A 85 -15.46 -14.59 -27.02
CA VAL A 85 -16.42 -15.51 -26.40
C VAL A 85 -17.68 -15.68 -27.25
N LEU A 86 -18.18 -14.59 -27.84
CA LEU A 86 -19.33 -14.63 -28.73
C LEU A 86 -18.99 -15.27 -30.09
N MET A 87 -17.81 -14.96 -30.64
CA MET A 87 -17.35 -15.50 -31.92
C MET A 87 -17.17 -17.03 -31.87
N PHE A 88 -16.66 -17.55 -30.75
CA PHE A 88 -16.42 -18.99 -30.57
C PHE A 88 -17.56 -19.72 -29.83
N ASP A 89 -18.69 -19.03 -29.60
CA ASP A 89 -19.87 -19.55 -28.90
C ASP A 89 -19.51 -20.25 -27.57
N ILE A 90 -18.58 -19.64 -26.82
CA ILE A 90 -18.05 -20.21 -25.58
C ILE A 90 -19.14 -20.09 -24.50
N PRO A 91 -19.59 -21.21 -23.90
CA PRO A 91 -20.54 -21.16 -22.80
C PRO A 91 -20.00 -20.34 -21.63
N ILE A 92 -20.80 -19.41 -21.10
CA ILE A 92 -20.35 -18.50 -20.03
C ILE A 92 -19.91 -19.22 -18.75
N GLN A 93 -20.38 -20.46 -18.55
CA GLN A 93 -19.99 -21.33 -17.44
C GLN A 93 -18.51 -21.77 -17.51
N LEU A 94 -17.87 -21.63 -18.67
CA LEU A 94 -16.45 -21.93 -18.90
C LEU A 94 -15.56 -20.69 -18.87
N VAL A 95 -16.14 -19.50 -18.68
CA VAL A 95 -15.39 -18.24 -18.55
C VAL A 95 -15.09 -18.03 -17.06
N PHE A 96 -13.81 -18.13 -16.70
CA PHE A 96 -13.36 -17.99 -15.30
C PHE A 96 -12.53 -16.72 -15.11
N ASN A 97 -12.87 -15.93 -14.10
CA ASN A 97 -12.02 -14.83 -13.64
C ASN A 97 -11.00 -15.35 -12.62
N TRP A 98 -9.74 -15.51 -13.06
CA TRP A 98 -8.65 -16.03 -12.23
C TRP A 98 -8.20 -15.09 -11.10
N ASP A 99 -8.55 -13.80 -11.17
CA ASP A 99 -8.16 -12.81 -10.15
C ASP A 99 -9.04 -12.86 -8.89
N GLN A 100 -10.18 -13.58 -8.93
CA GLN A 100 -11.15 -13.65 -7.83
C GLN A 100 -11.19 -14.99 -7.06
N THR A 101 -10.25 -15.91 -7.31
CA THR A 101 -10.05 -17.14 -6.53
C THR A 101 -8.90 -17.03 -5.55
#